data_AF-A0A7C2VRK2-F1
#
_entry.id   AF-A0A7C2VRK2-F1
#
_cell.length_a   1.000
_cell.length_b   1.000
_cell.length_c   1.000
_cell.angle_alpha   90.00
_cell.angle_beta   90.00
_cell.angle_gamma   90.00
#
_symmetry.space_group_name_H-M   'P 1'
#
loop_
_entity.id
_entity.type
_entity.pdbx_description
1 polymer ?
#
loop_
_entity_poly.entity_id
_entity_poly.type
_entity_poly.pdbx_seq_one_letter_code
_entity_poly.pdbx_strand_id
1 'polypeptide(L)'
;LSPSPHINILNGKWYSKYPFGNALMLTPGVFINAPWLIPAIMTGFVLWLLYLIVREAYGEGTALLASILGLISPATLGMGATWFSEPVSRFYLALFLLGLFRMVRSRRWIYAFLSGFGLGYAFNTRPVPAVAFGLCGAGFLIYHLIRSPKRAWLIKLIALSLIPFSFMIGLTMAWNLYFTGNPFKFTHNAAQPYDRMGFGRRSEGYDPDLEHAFIFTPKWALERIWRHTIPCVSFNTLGWGYYRPDLFRSFWRGGERLLVLRVIPLAFPIILMLLPFIHRSRNRYDLFFISLFLMTLFIYSFFYFEGSTWGITPVNARYYAECTLLGIIPLIARGMIITYRGLRSLGSRSSKPVRMIGGVLILFLLCALTANTVYSYILFARPFRNWSDVYQKLPKLVKEKEIHNAVIFIPRSRSAPLGDYPFETLQKADIVYFKLGPSKVWRLTNSDWREIYRRYFKGRKAYIYEGGKLKRLLIRKRDGCQK
;
A
#
# COMPACT_ATOMS: atom_id res chain seq x y z
N LEU A 1 -4.03 -28.38 7.29
CA LEU A 1 -3.16 -27.25 7.69
C LEU A 1 -3.08 -26.29 6.52
N SER A 2 -3.33 -24.99 6.74
CA SER A 2 -3.18 -24.01 5.66
C SER A 2 -1.69 -23.79 5.36
N PRO A 3 -1.24 -23.88 4.10
CA PRO A 3 0.15 -23.63 3.73
C PRO A 3 0.52 -22.14 3.71
N SER A 4 -0.49 -21.26 3.87
CA SER A 4 -0.32 -19.82 3.87
C SER A 4 -0.92 -19.21 5.14
N PRO A 5 -0.19 -18.33 5.81
CA PRO A 5 -0.66 -17.63 7.00
C PRO A 5 -1.81 -16.66 6.68
N HIS A 6 -1.98 -16.28 5.41
CA HIS A 6 -3.05 -15.41 4.95
C HIS A 6 -4.34 -16.15 4.59
N ILE A 7 -4.30 -17.49 4.58
CA ILE A 7 -5.43 -18.37 4.29
C ILE A 7 -5.77 -19.12 5.58
N ASN A 8 -7.02 -19.06 6.01
CA ASN A 8 -7.50 -19.65 7.26
C ASN A 8 -8.65 -20.61 7.00
N ILE A 9 -8.92 -21.47 7.98
CA ILE A 9 -10.07 -22.37 7.99
C ILE A 9 -10.96 -21.97 9.17
N LEU A 10 -12.22 -21.68 8.89
CA LEU A 10 -13.25 -21.39 9.89
C LEU A 10 -14.54 -22.07 9.47
N ASN A 11 -15.18 -22.81 10.39
CA ASN A 11 -16.43 -23.54 10.11
C ASN A 11 -16.33 -24.47 8.88
N GLY A 12 -15.20 -25.15 8.71
CA GLY A 12 -14.93 -26.02 7.54
C GLY A 12 -14.68 -25.30 6.22
N LYS A 13 -14.75 -23.95 6.19
CA LYS A 13 -14.56 -23.14 4.99
C LYS A 13 -13.17 -22.54 4.95
N TRP A 14 -12.55 -22.58 3.78
CA TRP A 14 -11.28 -21.91 3.51
C TRP A 14 -11.53 -20.46 3.11
N TYR A 15 -10.81 -19.51 3.71
CA TYR A 15 -11.01 -18.09 3.43
C TYR A 15 -9.71 -17.28 3.54
N SER A 16 -9.65 -16.19 2.79
CA SER A 16 -8.59 -15.17 2.92
C SER A 16 -8.91 -14.24 4.08
N LYS A 17 -7.90 -13.90 4.89
CA LYS A 17 -8.07 -12.88 5.93
C LYS A 17 -8.41 -11.50 5.36
N TYR A 18 -8.07 -11.24 4.11
CA TYR A 18 -8.32 -9.96 3.45
C TYR A 18 -9.66 -9.94 2.71
N PRO A 19 -10.29 -8.76 2.57
CA PRO A 19 -11.46 -8.58 1.72
C PRO A 19 -11.22 -9.00 0.26
N PHE A 20 -12.31 -9.27 -0.46
CA PHE A 20 -12.24 -9.84 -1.82
C PHE A 20 -11.80 -8.86 -2.91
N GLY A 21 -11.89 -7.54 -2.69
CA GLY A 21 -11.75 -6.52 -3.74
C GLY A 21 -10.40 -6.55 -4.47
N ASN A 22 -9.29 -6.74 -3.75
CA ASN A 22 -7.98 -6.85 -4.41
C ASN A 22 -7.87 -8.13 -5.24
N ALA A 23 -8.33 -9.27 -4.70
CA ALA A 23 -8.28 -10.54 -5.41
C ALA A 23 -9.15 -10.49 -6.68
N LEU A 24 -10.33 -9.89 -6.60
CA LEU A 24 -11.23 -9.70 -7.74
C LEU A 24 -10.58 -8.87 -8.85
N MET A 25 -9.84 -7.81 -8.52
CA MET A 25 -9.11 -7.03 -9.53
C MET A 25 -7.94 -7.77 -10.15
N LEU A 26 -7.30 -8.69 -9.42
CA LEU A 26 -6.20 -9.49 -9.96
C LEU A 26 -6.69 -10.57 -10.94
N THR A 27 -7.95 -11.00 -10.84
CA THR A 27 -8.53 -12.09 -11.64
C THR A 27 -8.32 -11.94 -13.16
N PRO A 28 -8.60 -10.79 -13.81
CA PRO A 28 -8.33 -10.63 -15.23
C PRO A 28 -6.85 -10.83 -15.60
N GLY A 29 -5.94 -10.38 -14.73
CA GLY A 29 -4.50 -10.59 -14.92
C GLY A 29 -4.10 -12.06 -14.80
N VAL A 30 -4.75 -12.82 -13.93
CA VAL A 30 -4.54 -14.27 -13.82
C VAL A 30 -5.00 -14.98 -15.10
N PHE A 31 -6.15 -14.62 -15.67
CA PHE A 31 -6.65 -15.24 -16.91
C PHE A 31 -5.72 -15.07 -18.12
N ILE A 32 -4.91 -14.02 -18.12
CA ILE A 32 -3.90 -13.77 -19.17
C ILE A 32 -2.47 -14.12 -18.74
N ASN A 33 -2.30 -14.85 -17.63
CA ASN A 33 -0.99 -15.19 -17.04
C ASN A 33 -0.07 -13.99 -16.73
N ALA A 34 -0.66 -12.80 -16.50
CA ALA A 34 0.04 -11.57 -16.16
C ALA A 34 -0.60 -10.85 -14.96
N PRO A 35 -0.72 -11.47 -13.77
CA PRO A 35 -1.32 -10.84 -12.59
C PRO A 35 -0.56 -9.58 -12.13
N TRP A 36 0.74 -9.49 -12.43
CA TRP A 36 1.57 -8.32 -12.15
C TRP A 36 1.17 -7.07 -12.95
N LEU A 37 0.46 -7.23 -14.07
CA LEU A 37 0.06 -6.13 -14.94
C LEU A 37 -1.03 -5.27 -14.28
N ILE A 38 -1.93 -5.87 -13.51
CA ILE A 38 -3.04 -5.18 -12.86
C ILE A 38 -2.58 -4.03 -11.94
N PRO A 39 -1.72 -4.23 -10.94
CA PRO A 39 -1.27 -3.13 -10.08
C PRO A 39 -0.52 -2.04 -10.85
N ALA A 40 0.22 -2.39 -11.90
CA ALA A 40 0.88 -1.42 -12.77
C ALA A 40 -0.13 -0.55 -13.54
N ILE A 41 -1.15 -1.17 -14.15
CA ILE A 41 -2.24 -0.47 -14.85
C ILE A 41 -3.02 0.44 -13.88
N MET A 42 -3.40 -0.06 -12.70
CA MET A 42 -4.09 0.74 -11.68
C MET A 42 -3.27 1.95 -11.24
N THR A 43 -1.96 1.76 -11.07
CA THR A 43 -1.01 2.84 -10.74
C THR A 43 -0.93 3.88 -11.86
N GLY A 44 -0.91 3.46 -13.13
CA GLY A 44 -0.95 4.38 -14.27
C GLY A 44 -2.25 5.19 -14.34
N PHE A 45 -3.40 4.51 -14.25
CA PHE A 45 -4.70 5.17 -14.30
C PHE A 45 -4.93 6.12 -13.12
N VAL A 46 -4.46 5.79 -11.92
CA VAL A 46 -4.64 6.71 -10.78
C VAL A 46 -3.86 8.01 -10.96
N LEU A 47 -2.72 8.01 -11.65
CA LEU A 47 -1.99 9.25 -11.97
C LEU A 47 -2.77 10.15 -12.96
N TRP A 48 -3.49 9.54 -13.90
CA TRP A 48 -4.40 10.26 -14.78
C TRP A 48 -5.63 10.79 -14.02
N LEU A 49 -6.22 10.00 -13.13
CA LEU A 49 -7.31 10.46 -12.27
C LEU A 49 -6.85 11.58 -11.32
N LEU A 50 -5.64 11.49 -10.77
CA LEU A 50 -5.02 12.54 -9.97
C LEU A 50 -4.94 13.85 -10.76
N TYR A 51 -4.49 13.81 -12.01
CA TYR A 51 -4.49 14.99 -12.88
C TYR A 51 -5.89 15.61 -12.96
N LEU A 52 -6.92 14.80 -13.22
CA LEU A 52 -8.29 15.30 -13.33
C LEU A 52 -8.82 15.90 -12.01
N ILE A 53 -8.54 15.26 -10.87
CA ILE A 53 -8.94 15.71 -9.54
C ILE A 53 -8.27 17.04 -9.19
N VAL A 54 -6.96 17.14 -9.43
CA VAL A 54 -6.18 18.34 -9.10
C VAL A 54 -6.49 19.48 -10.08
N ARG A 55 -6.77 19.17 -11.36
CA ARG A 55 -7.21 20.17 -12.34
C ARG A 55 -8.52 20.81 -11.91
N GLU A 56 -9.45 20.01 -11.41
CA GLU A 56 -10.73 20.49 -10.88
C GLU A 56 -10.55 21.39 -9.65
N ALA A 57 -9.62 21.04 -8.75
CA ALA A 57 -9.37 21.80 -7.52
C ALA A 57 -8.56 23.09 -7.73
N TYR A 58 -7.51 23.02 -8.57
CA TYR A 58 -6.40 23.98 -8.61
C TYR A 58 -5.95 24.41 -10.01
N GLY A 59 -6.55 23.87 -11.07
CA GLY A 59 -6.19 24.17 -12.46
C GLY A 59 -5.06 23.31 -13.04
N GLU A 60 -4.80 23.49 -14.34
CA GLU A 60 -3.97 22.58 -15.15
C GLU A 60 -2.49 22.54 -14.76
N GLY A 61 -1.88 23.69 -14.47
CA GLY A 61 -0.46 23.74 -14.10
C GLY A 61 -0.18 23.00 -12.79
N THR A 62 -1.05 23.16 -11.79
CA THR A 62 -0.94 22.42 -10.52
C THR A 62 -1.19 20.93 -10.72
N ALA A 63 -2.11 20.56 -11.61
CA ALA A 63 -2.44 19.18 -11.92
C ALA A 63 -1.29 18.44 -12.58
N LEU A 64 -0.65 19.04 -13.59
CA LEU A 64 0.52 18.46 -14.25
C LEU A 64 1.65 18.24 -13.23
N LEU A 65 1.92 19.25 -12.40
CA LEU A 65 2.94 19.14 -11.36
C LEU A 65 2.63 18.03 -10.36
N ALA A 66 1.38 17.94 -9.88
CA ALA A 66 0.96 16.88 -8.97
C ALA A 66 1.12 15.48 -9.58
N SER A 67 0.80 15.30 -10.87
CA SER A 67 1.00 14.02 -11.57
C SER A 67 2.48 13.66 -11.73
N ILE A 68 3.35 14.63 -12.03
CA ILE A 68 4.81 14.39 -12.10
C ILE A 68 5.35 14.00 -10.73
N LEU A 69 4.98 14.74 -9.67
CA LEU A 69 5.38 14.42 -8.30
C LEU A 69 4.85 13.04 -7.87
N GLY A 70 3.60 12.74 -8.21
CA GLY A 70 2.99 11.43 -7.98
C GLY A 70 3.73 10.31 -8.71
N LEU A 71 4.15 10.53 -9.95
CA LEU A 71 4.88 9.56 -10.76
C LEU A 71 6.26 9.26 -10.18
N ILE A 72 6.99 10.24 -9.66
CA ILE A 72 8.34 10.03 -9.11
C ILE A 72 8.35 9.67 -7.62
N SER A 73 7.19 9.71 -6.97
CA SER A 73 7.04 9.45 -5.53
C SER A 73 7.35 7.98 -5.19
N PRO A 74 8.23 7.72 -4.20
CA PRO A 74 8.47 6.37 -3.69
C PRO A 74 7.22 5.68 -3.21
N ALA A 75 6.35 6.39 -2.48
CA ALA A 75 5.08 5.86 -2.02
C ALA A 75 4.22 5.38 -3.19
N THR A 76 4.25 6.07 -4.34
CA THR A 76 3.46 5.71 -5.51
C THR A 76 4.08 4.56 -6.28
N LEU A 77 5.29 4.73 -6.84
CA LEU A 77 5.94 3.73 -7.68
C LEU A 77 6.26 2.46 -6.90
N GLY A 78 6.81 2.63 -5.70
CA GLY A 78 7.27 1.53 -4.90
C GLY A 78 6.13 0.63 -4.43
N MET A 79 4.99 1.20 -4.03
CA MET A 79 3.79 0.40 -3.70
C MET A 79 3.01 -0.02 -4.95
N GLY A 80 3.10 0.76 -6.03
CA GLY A 80 2.48 0.51 -7.33
C GLY A 80 3.03 -0.72 -8.06
N ALA A 81 4.27 -1.11 -7.75
CA ALA A 81 4.95 -2.28 -8.29
C ALA A 81 4.79 -3.55 -7.41
N THR A 82 3.83 -3.56 -6.48
CA THR A 82 3.59 -4.71 -5.57
C THR A 82 2.23 -5.36 -5.84
N TRP A 83 2.04 -6.59 -5.37
CA TRP A 83 0.74 -7.26 -5.34
C TRP A 83 -0.12 -6.87 -4.13
N PHE A 84 0.29 -5.84 -3.38
CA PHE A 84 -0.55 -5.34 -2.30
C PHE A 84 -1.79 -4.61 -2.83
N SER A 85 -2.74 -4.39 -1.94
CA SER A 85 -4.06 -3.81 -2.19
C SER A 85 -4.07 -2.31 -2.53
N GLU A 86 -2.95 -1.61 -2.31
CA GLU A 86 -2.79 -0.17 -2.38
C GLU A 86 -3.05 0.39 -3.79
N PRO A 87 -2.55 -0.20 -4.90
CA PRO A 87 -2.83 0.30 -6.24
C PRO A 87 -4.32 0.29 -6.57
N VAL A 88 -5.01 -0.81 -6.22
CA VAL A 88 -6.45 -0.97 -6.42
C VAL A 88 -7.23 0.04 -5.55
N SER A 89 -6.90 0.12 -4.26
CA SER A 89 -7.51 1.07 -3.32
C SER A 89 -7.38 2.52 -3.80
N ARG A 90 -6.17 2.93 -4.20
CA ARG A 90 -5.89 4.27 -4.74
C ARG A 90 -6.73 4.59 -5.97
N PHE A 91 -6.83 3.66 -6.91
CA PHE A 91 -7.61 3.84 -8.12
C PHE A 91 -9.10 4.10 -7.79
N TYR A 92 -9.70 3.26 -6.95
CA TYR A 92 -11.11 3.41 -6.58
C TYR A 92 -11.39 4.61 -5.68
N LEU A 93 -10.47 4.99 -4.79
CA LEU A 93 -10.57 6.23 -4.04
C LEU A 93 -10.41 7.47 -4.93
N ALA A 94 -9.60 7.41 -5.98
CA ALA A 94 -9.51 8.49 -6.96
C ALA A 94 -10.79 8.59 -7.79
N LEU A 95 -11.39 7.47 -8.19
CA LEU A 95 -12.73 7.46 -8.81
C LEU A 95 -13.77 8.07 -7.87
N PHE A 96 -13.73 7.74 -6.58
CA PHE A 96 -14.56 8.35 -5.56
C PHE A 96 -14.38 9.87 -5.52
N LEU A 97 -13.14 10.37 -5.40
CA LEU A 97 -12.87 11.81 -5.33
C LEU A 97 -13.26 12.56 -6.61
N LEU A 98 -12.98 11.98 -7.79
CA LEU A 98 -13.36 12.58 -9.06
C LEU A 98 -14.88 12.64 -9.21
N GLY A 99 -15.57 11.55 -8.87
CA GLY A 99 -17.03 11.48 -8.81
C GLY A 99 -17.62 12.53 -7.86
N LEU A 100 -17.11 12.59 -6.63
CA LEU A 100 -17.49 13.54 -5.59
C LEU A 100 -17.37 15.00 -6.09
N PHE A 101 -16.23 15.38 -6.66
CA PHE A 101 -16.01 16.75 -7.12
C PHE A 101 -16.88 17.08 -8.34
N ARG A 102 -16.97 16.18 -9.32
CA ARG A 102 -17.74 16.41 -10.54
C ARG A 102 -19.24 16.35 -10.31
N MET A 103 -19.73 15.57 -9.36
CA MET A 103 -21.17 15.52 -9.07
C MET A 103 -21.65 16.85 -8.45
N VAL A 104 -20.83 17.47 -7.59
CA VAL A 104 -21.09 18.80 -7.03
C VAL A 104 -21.09 19.88 -8.12
N ARG A 105 -20.19 19.79 -9.11
CA ARG A 105 -20.07 20.79 -10.20
C ARG A 105 -21.05 20.59 -11.36
N SER A 106 -20.94 19.45 -12.04
CA SER A 106 -21.52 19.19 -13.37
C SER A 106 -22.96 18.72 -13.33
N ARG A 107 -23.41 18.31 -12.15
CA ARG A 107 -24.76 17.84 -11.92
C ARG A 107 -25.19 16.62 -12.76
N ARG A 108 -24.29 15.69 -13.05
CA ARG A 108 -24.63 14.43 -13.75
C ARG A 108 -24.68 13.25 -12.80
N TRP A 109 -25.68 12.39 -12.99
CA TRP A 109 -25.96 11.20 -12.17
C TRP A 109 -24.80 10.20 -12.19
N ILE A 110 -24.10 10.07 -13.33
CA ILE A 110 -22.96 9.16 -13.49
C ILE A 110 -21.85 9.42 -12.47
N TYR A 111 -21.62 10.68 -12.07
CA TYR A 111 -20.58 11.01 -11.11
C TYR A 111 -20.97 10.63 -9.68
N ALA A 112 -22.25 10.69 -9.33
CA ALA A 112 -22.74 10.14 -8.08
C ALA A 112 -22.61 8.62 -8.04
N PHE A 113 -22.95 7.94 -9.13
CA PHE A 113 -22.77 6.49 -9.25
C PHE A 113 -21.29 6.09 -9.11
N LEU A 114 -20.39 6.74 -9.87
CA LEU A 114 -18.94 6.52 -9.78
C LEU A 114 -18.39 6.81 -8.39
N SER A 115 -18.89 7.86 -7.73
CA SER A 115 -18.51 8.21 -6.36
C SER A 115 -18.85 7.08 -5.39
N GLY A 116 -20.11 6.66 -5.36
CA GLY A 116 -20.59 5.60 -4.47
C GLY A 116 -19.93 4.25 -4.73
N PHE A 117 -19.83 3.86 -6.01
CA PHE A 117 -19.16 2.63 -6.42
C PHE A 117 -17.67 2.64 -6.05
N GLY A 118 -16.96 3.74 -6.32
CA GLY A 118 -15.54 3.89 -5.98
C GLY A 118 -15.29 3.75 -4.49
N LEU A 119 -16.09 4.40 -3.64
CA LEU A 119 -15.96 4.29 -2.19
C LEU A 119 -16.29 2.87 -1.70
N GLY A 120 -17.36 2.27 -2.22
CA GLY A 120 -17.78 0.92 -1.85
C GLY A 120 -16.77 -0.16 -2.26
N TYR A 121 -16.19 -0.05 -3.45
CA TYR A 121 -15.15 -0.96 -3.91
C TYR A 121 -13.85 -0.78 -3.12
N ALA A 122 -13.46 0.47 -2.84
CA ALA A 122 -12.32 0.76 -1.98
C ALA A 122 -12.52 0.15 -0.58
N PHE A 123 -13.74 0.19 -0.02
CA PHE A 123 -14.06 -0.46 1.25
C PHE A 123 -13.87 -1.98 1.20
N ASN A 124 -14.29 -2.62 0.12
CA ASN A 124 -14.07 -4.04 -0.15
C ASN A 124 -12.62 -4.40 -0.51
N THR A 125 -11.71 -3.42 -0.55
CA THR A 125 -10.28 -3.62 -0.80
C THR A 125 -9.47 -3.30 0.45
N ARG A 126 -9.64 -2.10 0.99
CA ARG A 126 -9.02 -1.58 2.22
C ARG A 126 -10.05 -0.74 2.99
N PRO A 127 -10.72 -1.33 4.02
CA PRO A 127 -11.79 -0.66 4.75
C PRO A 127 -11.34 0.64 5.43
N VAL A 128 -10.16 0.66 6.04
CA VAL A 128 -9.70 1.79 6.86
C VAL A 128 -9.47 3.08 6.03
N PRO A 129 -8.73 3.07 4.91
CA PRO A 129 -8.63 4.22 4.02
C PRO A 129 -9.98 4.64 3.43
N ALA A 130 -10.85 3.68 3.09
CA ALA A 130 -12.18 3.98 2.57
C ALA A 130 -13.06 4.72 3.59
N VAL A 131 -13.03 4.33 4.87
CA VAL A 131 -13.73 5.06 5.94
C VAL A 131 -13.17 6.47 6.08
N ALA A 132 -11.84 6.64 6.09
CA ALA A 132 -11.21 7.96 6.19
C ALA A 132 -11.67 8.90 5.06
N PHE A 133 -11.58 8.44 3.81
CA PHE A 133 -11.98 9.20 2.64
C PHE A 133 -13.48 9.45 2.59
N GLY A 134 -14.30 8.47 2.99
CA GLY A 134 -15.75 8.58 3.07
C GLY A 134 -16.19 9.65 4.05
N LEU A 135 -15.59 9.71 5.25
CA LEU A 135 -15.87 10.74 6.27
C LEU A 135 -15.49 12.14 5.76
N CYS A 136 -14.32 12.29 5.14
CA CYS A 136 -13.92 13.56 4.51
C CYS A 136 -14.88 13.97 3.39
N GLY A 137 -15.29 13.03 2.55
CA GLY A 137 -16.27 13.27 1.48
C GLY A 137 -17.65 13.66 2.01
N ALA A 138 -18.11 13.02 3.09
CA ALA A 138 -19.35 13.38 3.77
C ALA A 138 -19.28 14.82 4.31
N GLY A 139 -18.19 15.19 5.00
CA GLY A 139 -17.96 16.57 5.45
C GLY A 139 -17.94 17.57 4.30
N PHE A 140 -17.30 17.23 3.18
CA PHE A 140 -17.30 18.04 1.97
C PHE A 140 -18.71 18.22 1.39
N LEU A 141 -19.55 17.18 1.39
CA LEU A 141 -20.92 17.26 0.91
C LEU A 141 -21.82 18.07 1.84
N ILE A 142 -21.69 17.90 3.15
CA ILE A 142 -22.40 18.70 4.16
C ILE A 142 -22.08 20.19 3.96
N TYR A 143 -20.80 20.53 3.79
CA TYR A 143 -20.39 21.91 3.48
C TYR A 143 -21.09 22.46 2.22
N HIS A 144 -21.19 21.67 1.15
CA HIS A 144 -21.86 22.09 -0.09
C HIS A 144 -23.38 22.13 0.05
N LEU A 145 -24.00 21.25 0.85
CA LEU A 145 -25.43 21.28 1.12
C LEU A 145 -25.83 22.55 1.87
N ILE A 146 -25.04 22.95 2.87
CA ILE A 146 -25.28 24.17 3.67
C ILE A 146 -25.14 25.42 2.80
N ARG A 147 -24.20 25.43 1.84
CA ARG A 147 -23.86 26.61 1.04
C ARG A 147 -24.56 26.69 -0.32
N SER A 148 -25.19 25.61 -0.80
CA SER A 148 -25.74 25.57 -2.15
C SER A 148 -27.22 25.96 -2.20
N PRO A 149 -27.62 26.91 -3.07
CA PRO A 149 -29.03 27.24 -3.29
C PRO A 149 -29.82 26.07 -3.93
N LYS A 150 -29.14 25.04 -4.45
CA LYS A 150 -29.74 23.88 -5.12
C LYS A 150 -29.65 22.60 -4.27
N ARG A 151 -29.83 22.73 -2.96
CA ARG A 151 -29.72 21.62 -1.97
C ARG A 151 -30.54 20.38 -2.34
N ALA A 152 -31.77 20.54 -2.81
CA ALA A 152 -32.67 19.42 -3.15
C ALA A 152 -32.07 18.53 -4.25
N TRP A 153 -31.41 19.14 -5.22
CA TRP A 153 -30.79 18.41 -6.32
C TRP A 153 -29.51 17.67 -5.87
N LEU A 154 -28.72 18.30 -4.99
CA LEU A 154 -27.55 17.64 -4.39
C LEU A 154 -27.98 16.45 -3.50
N ILE A 155 -29.09 16.55 -2.76
CA ILE A 155 -29.65 15.44 -1.98
C ILE A 155 -29.99 14.24 -2.90
N LYS A 156 -30.62 14.49 -4.06
CA LYS A 156 -30.90 13.43 -5.04
C LYS A 156 -29.63 12.71 -5.50
N LEU A 157 -28.55 13.46 -5.77
CA LEU A 157 -27.28 12.84 -6.12
C LEU A 157 -26.65 12.06 -4.97
N ILE A 158 -26.73 12.57 -3.75
CA ILE A 158 -26.21 11.86 -2.58
C ILE A 158 -26.96 10.54 -2.43
N ALA A 159 -28.29 10.56 -2.50
CA ALA A 159 -29.12 9.36 -2.49
C ALA A 159 -28.71 8.38 -3.61
N LEU A 160 -28.48 8.88 -4.83
CA LEU A 160 -28.02 8.05 -5.94
C LEU A 160 -26.63 7.45 -5.69
N SER A 161 -25.70 8.18 -5.08
CA SER A 161 -24.39 7.65 -4.71
C SER A 161 -24.46 6.57 -3.64
N LEU A 162 -25.47 6.62 -2.76
CA LEU A 162 -25.67 5.60 -1.74
C LEU A 162 -26.11 4.25 -2.33
N ILE A 163 -26.70 4.21 -3.53
CA ILE A 163 -27.14 2.95 -4.15
C ILE A 163 -25.96 1.98 -4.41
N PRO A 164 -24.95 2.32 -5.25
CA PRO A 164 -23.83 1.42 -5.48
C PRO A 164 -22.94 1.26 -4.24
N PHE A 165 -22.89 2.25 -3.36
CA PHE A 165 -22.19 2.12 -2.08
C PHE A 165 -22.83 1.05 -1.20
N SER A 166 -24.15 1.14 -0.96
CA SER A 166 -24.89 0.17 -0.15
C SER A 166 -24.86 -1.22 -0.74
N PHE A 167 -24.91 -1.36 -2.06
CA PHE A 167 -24.72 -2.65 -2.74
C PHE A 167 -23.36 -3.27 -2.37
N MET A 168 -22.28 -2.49 -2.44
CA MET A 168 -20.94 -2.95 -2.07
C MET A 168 -20.80 -3.29 -0.58
N ILE A 169 -21.44 -2.54 0.31
CA ILE A 169 -21.50 -2.88 1.74
C ILE A 169 -22.29 -4.18 1.96
N GLY A 170 -23.40 -4.36 1.25
CA GLY A 170 -24.19 -5.60 1.27
C GLY A 170 -23.36 -6.82 0.84
N LEU A 171 -22.52 -6.69 -0.20
CA LEU A 171 -21.57 -7.73 -0.60
C LEU A 171 -20.55 -8.05 0.50
N THR A 172 -20.00 -7.03 1.19
CA THR A 172 -19.10 -7.25 2.32
C THR A 172 -19.80 -8.00 3.46
N MET A 173 -21.04 -7.61 3.80
CA MET A 173 -21.82 -8.25 4.86
C MET A 173 -22.16 -9.70 4.51
N ALA A 174 -22.54 -9.97 3.25
CA ALA A 174 -22.78 -11.32 2.74
C ALA A 174 -21.51 -12.18 2.80
N TRP A 175 -20.37 -11.62 2.39
CA TRP A 175 -19.06 -12.27 2.49
C TRP A 175 -18.71 -12.64 3.93
N ASN A 176 -18.86 -11.70 4.86
CA ASN A 176 -18.59 -11.90 6.28
C ASN A 176 -19.54 -12.94 6.90
N LEU A 177 -20.84 -12.87 6.58
CA LEU A 177 -21.84 -13.83 7.04
C LEU A 177 -21.51 -15.24 6.55
N TYR A 178 -21.14 -15.39 5.27
CA TYR A 178 -20.80 -16.68 4.70
C TYR A 178 -19.62 -17.35 5.41
N PHE A 179 -18.55 -16.62 5.70
CA PHE A 179 -17.34 -17.20 6.29
C PHE A 179 -17.35 -17.26 7.82
N THR A 180 -17.92 -16.26 8.48
CA THR A 180 -17.81 -16.11 9.94
C THR A 180 -19.12 -16.40 10.67
N GLY A 181 -20.25 -16.51 9.96
CA GLY A 181 -21.59 -16.61 10.56
C GLY A 181 -22.14 -15.28 11.07
N ASN A 182 -21.39 -14.17 10.97
CA ASN A 182 -21.81 -12.84 11.43
C ASN A 182 -21.49 -11.78 10.35
N PRO A 183 -22.46 -10.99 9.88
CA PRO A 183 -22.25 -10.00 8.81
C PRO A 183 -21.30 -8.85 9.22
N PHE A 184 -21.16 -8.59 10.52
CA PHE A 184 -20.33 -7.51 11.07
C PHE A 184 -18.94 -7.98 11.53
N LYS A 185 -18.66 -9.28 11.46
CA LYS A 185 -17.35 -9.83 11.81
C LYS A 185 -16.52 -10.01 10.54
N PHE A 186 -15.56 -9.11 10.33
CA PHE A 186 -14.61 -9.22 9.22
C PHE A 186 -13.77 -10.49 9.31
N THR A 187 -13.46 -11.08 8.16
CA THR A 187 -12.55 -12.22 8.03
C THR A 187 -11.18 -11.94 8.64
N HIS A 188 -10.70 -10.69 8.55
CA HIS A 188 -9.47 -10.24 9.18
C HIS A 188 -9.47 -10.43 10.70
N ASN A 189 -10.52 -9.95 11.37
CA ASN A 189 -10.70 -10.06 12.82
C ASN A 189 -10.99 -11.50 13.25
N ALA A 190 -11.64 -12.29 12.40
CA ALA A 190 -11.83 -13.72 12.66
C ALA A 190 -10.50 -14.49 12.64
N ALA A 191 -9.57 -14.11 11.75
CA ALA A 191 -8.23 -14.68 11.68
C ALA A 191 -7.29 -14.13 12.77
N GLN A 192 -7.43 -12.86 13.13
CA GLN A 192 -6.56 -12.15 14.09
C GLN A 192 -7.40 -11.32 15.07
N PRO A 193 -7.96 -11.93 16.15
CA PRO A 193 -8.87 -11.24 17.08
C PRO A 193 -8.26 -10.03 17.81
N TYR A 194 -6.94 -10.02 17.97
CA TYR A 194 -6.18 -8.97 18.64
C TYR A 194 -5.68 -7.88 17.68
N ASP A 195 -5.83 -8.08 16.36
CA ASP A 195 -5.53 -7.08 15.34
C ASP A 195 -6.79 -6.23 15.06
N ARG A 196 -7.16 -5.44 16.07
CA ARG A 196 -8.40 -4.65 16.11
C ARG A 196 -8.13 -3.18 16.41
N MET A 197 -9.08 -2.33 15.99
CA MET A 197 -9.11 -0.91 16.36
C MET A 197 -9.26 -0.73 17.88
N GLY A 198 -8.66 0.33 18.42
CA GLY A 198 -8.72 0.75 19.82
C GLY A 198 -7.37 0.59 20.54
N PHE A 199 -7.40 0.59 21.86
CA PHE A 199 -6.23 0.40 22.75
C PHE A 199 -6.26 -0.96 23.47
N GLY A 200 -5.23 -1.27 24.25
CA GLY A 200 -5.11 -2.49 25.05
C GLY A 200 -4.13 -3.52 24.49
N ARG A 201 -4.24 -4.78 24.94
CA ARG A 201 -3.31 -5.86 24.55
C ARG A 201 -3.30 -6.09 23.04
N ARG A 202 -2.09 -6.14 22.47
CA ARG A 202 -1.79 -6.38 21.06
C ARG A 202 -0.73 -7.47 20.98
N SER A 203 -0.87 -8.34 20.00
CA SER A 203 0.09 -9.39 19.72
C SER A 203 0.20 -9.50 18.21
N GLU A 204 1.43 -9.54 17.71
CA GLU A 204 1.69 -9.78 16.29
C GLU A 204 1.90 -11.27 16.05
N GLY A 205 1.53 -11.74 14.86
CA GLY A 205 1.72 -13.14 14.46
C GLY A 205 0.43 -13.94 14.39
N TYR A 206 0.56 -15.16 13.85
CA TYR A 206 -0.56 -16.07 13.59
C TYR A 206 -0.82 -17.03 14.76
N ASP A 207 0.09 -17.07 15.73
CA ASP A 207 -0.06 -17.76 17.01
C ASP A 207 0.28 -16.73 18.10
N PRO A 208 -0.66 -15.82 18.41
CA PRO A 208 -0.37 -14.65 19.24
C PRO A 208 0.03 -15.10 20.64
N ASP A 209 1.23 -14.72 21.06
CA ASP A 209 1.64 -14.86 22.46
C ASP A 209 0.87 -13.81 23.27
N LEU A 210 -0.15 -14.27 23.98
CA LEU A 210 -1.05 -13.42 24.76
C LEU A 210 -0.52 -13.12 26.16
N GLU A 211 0.37 -13.97 26.67
CA GLU A 211 1.04 -13.78 27.95
C GLU A 211 2.03 -12.63 27.84
N HIS A 212 2.74 -12.53 26.71
CA HIS A 212 3.70 -11.46 26.41
C HIS A 212 3.12 -10.36 25.50
N ALA A 213 1.80 -10.21 25.43
CA ALA A 213 1.16 -9.21 24.57
C ALA A 213 1.51 -7.78 24.98
N PHE A 214 1.98 -6.98 24.02
CA PHE A 214 2.26 -5.57 24.20
C PHE A 214 0.97 -4.79 24.51
N ILE A 215 1.02 -3.84 25.46
CA ILE A 215 -0.13 -2.98 25.76
C ILE A 215 -0.04 -1.71 24.92
N PHE A 216 -0.89 -1.61 23.89
CA PHE A 216 -0.99 -0.41 23.06
C PHE A 216 -1.80 0.67 23.77
N THR A 217 -1.15 1.80 24.08
CA THR A 217 -1.72 2.91 24.85
C THR A 217 -1.88 4.18 24.00
N PRO A 218 -2.74 5.13 24.40
CA PRO A 218 -2.84 6.43 23.74
C PRO A 218 -1.51 7.19 23.67
N LYS A 219 -0.72 7.13 24.75
CA LYS A 219 0.63 7.72 24.79
C LYS A 219 1.52 7.17 23.69
N TRP A 220 1.52 5.84 23.51
CA TRP A 220 2.31 5.21 22.46
C TRP A 220 1.84 5.61 21.06
N ALA A 221 0.52 5.67 20.83
CA ALA A 221 -0.04 6.16 19.56
C ALA A 221 0.41 7.59 19.23
N LEU A 222 0.40 8.49 20.21
CA LEU A 222 0.86 9.87 20.05
C LEU A 222 2.37 9.96 19.81
N GLU A 223 3.19 9.26 20.59
CA GLU A 223 4.64 9.24 20.41
C GLU A 223 5.02 8.74 19.01
N ARG A 224 4.28 7.76 18.50
CA ARG A 224 4.50 7.19 17.18
C ARG A 224 4.26 8.18 16.05
N ILE A 225 3.25 9.05 16.15
CA ILE A 225 2.92 10.01 15.09
C ILE A 225 4.14 10.88 14.76
N TRP A 226 4.80 11.39 15.81
CA TRP A 226 5.94 12.29 15.69
C TRP A 226 7.25 11.55 15.40
N ARG A 227 7.48 10.41 16.06
CA ARG A 227 8.73 9.64 15.92
C ARG A 227 8.81 8.80 14.65
N HIS A 228 7.67 8.51 14.03
CA HIS A 228 7.62 7.55 12.93
C HIS A 228 6.74 8.01 11.79
N THR A 229 5.46 8.29 12.04
CA THR A 229 4.48 8.44 10.97
C THR A 229 4.73 9.67 10.10
N ILE A 230 4.83 10.86 10.70
CA ILE A 230 5.01 12.11 9.94
C ILE A 230 6.33 12.10 9.17
N PRO A 231 7.48 11.76 9.79
CA PRO A 231 8.74 11.65 9.05
C PRO A 231 8.68 10.62 7.92
N CYS A 232 8.09 9.45 8.17
CA CYS A 232 7.96 8.39 7.19
C CYS A 232 7.11 8.83 5.99
N VAL A 233 5.96 9.45 6.23
CA VAL A 233 5.07 9.94 5.17
C VAL A 233 5.75 11.05 4.38
N SER A 234 6.35 12.03 5.07
CA SER A 234 7.07 13.13 4.41
C SER A 234 8.18 12.60 3.50
N PHE A 235 9.03 11.72 4.04
CA PHE A 235 10.12 11.12 3.29
C PHE A 235 9.61 10.29 2.12
N ASN A 236 8.64 9.38 2.31
CA ASN A 236 8.09 8.56 1.23
C ASN A 236 7.32 9.36 0.17
N THR A 237 6.96 10.62 0.45
CA THR A 237 6.26 11.46 -0.54
C THR A 237 7.20 11.86 -1.66
N LEU A 238 8.39 12.40 -1.37
CA LEU A 238 9.32 12.94 -2.38
C LEU A 238 10.77 12.43 -2.26
N GLY A 239 11.08 11.57 -1.29
CA GLY A 239 12.44 11.09 -0.98
C GLY A 239 12.59 9.59 -1.09
N TRP A 240 13.51 9.12 -1.93
CA TRP A 240 13.95 7.72 -1.94
C TRP A 240 15.03 7.53 -0.87
N GLY A 241 15.10 6.35 -0.26
CA GLY A 241 16.16 6.01 0.70
C GLY A 241 15.65 5.37 1.99
N TYR A 242 16.36 5.62 3.09
CA TYR A 242 16.11 4.96 4.37
C TYR A 242 15.88 5.98 5.47
N TYR A 243 14.70 5.91 6.08
CA TYR A 243 14.39 6.65 7.28
C TYR A 243 14.60 5.74 8.48
N ARG A 244 15.46 6.16 9.42
CA ARG A 244 15.50 5.56 10.75
C ARG A 244 14.84 6.48 11.79
N PRO A 245 14.09 5.94 12.75
CA PRO A 245 13.49 6.77 13.81
C PRO A 245 14.49 7.45 14.75
N ASP A 246 15.71 6.94 14.82
CA ASP A 246 16.84 7.56 15.51
C ASP A 246 17.61 8.55 14.64
N LEU A 247 17.06 9.02 13.50
CA LEU A 247 17.74 9.97 12.61
C LEU A 247 18.30 11.21 13.33
N PHE A 248 17.61 11.65 14.39
CA PHE A 248 18.00 12.80 15.21
C PHE A 248 18.74 12.40 16.51
N ARG A 249 18.92 11.10 16.77
CA ARG A 249 19.60 10.55 17.97
C ARG A 249 20.90 9.83 17.63
N SER A 250 21.03 9.22 16.45
CA SER A 250 22.26 8.55 16.02
C SER A 250 23.25 9.56 15.45
N PHE A 251 23.95 10.23 16.35
CA PHE A 251 25.28 10.73 16.06
C PHE A 251 26.16 9.51 15.73
N TRP A 252 26.77 9.49 14.53
CA TRP A 252 27.92 8.64 14.19
C TRP A 252 27.73 7.10 14.23
N ARG A 253 27.34 6.51 13.10
CA ARG A 253 27.90 5.20 12.70
C ARG A 253 28.27 5.23 11.21
N GLY A 254 29.53 5.62 10.94
CA GLY A 254 30.29 5.29 9.73
C GLY A 254 30.01 6.12 8.48
N GLY A 255 30.69 7.27 8.33
CA GLY A 255 31.07 7.82 7.02
C GLY A 255 30.07 8.71 6.26
N GLU A 256 28.84 8.91 6.74
CA GLU A 256 27.81 9.65 6.00
C GLU A 256 27.86 11.18 6.28
N ARG A 257 28.57 11.94 5.43
CA ARG A 257 28.99 13.33 5.71
C ARG A 257 27.94 14.45 5.53
N LEU A 258 26.69 14.19 5.11
CA LEU A 258 25.74 15.26 4.75
C LEU A 258 24.35 15.10 5.39
N LEU A 259 24.24 15.50 6.67
CA LEU A 259 22.97 15.50 7.42
C LEU A 259 21.90 16.41 6.79
N VAL A 260 22.32 17.54 6.19
CA VAL A 260 21.45 18.51 5.50
C VAL A 260 20.67 17.87 4.35
N LEU A 261 21.29 16.97 3.58
CA LEU A 261 20.64 16.27 2.47
C LEU A 261 19.58 15.26 2.94
N ARG A 262 19.57 14.85 4.21
CA ARG A 262 18.53 13.99 4.80
C ARG A 262 17.38 14.78 5.42
N VAL A 263 17.63 16.00 5.92
CA VAL A 263 16.60 16.87 6.51
C VAL A 263 15.71 17.51 5.44
N ILE A 264 16.28 17.85 4.27
CA ILE A 264 15.51 18.47 3.18
C ILE A 264 14.33 17.60 2.74
N PRO A 265 14.47 16.29 2.43
CA PRO A 265 13.34 15.42 2.09
C PRO A 265 12.33 15.21 3.22
N LEU A 266 12.64 15.60 4.46
CA LEU A 266 11.73 15.51 5.61
C LEU A 266 10.96 16.82 5.87
N ALA A 267 11.64 17.96 5.81
CA ALA A 267 11.04 19.26 6.11
C ALA A 267 10.37 19.88 4.88
N PHE A 268 11.00 19.76 3.71
CA PHE A 268 10.55 20.43 2.49
C PHE A 268 9.14 20.01 2.03
N PRO A 269 8.77 18.71 2.01
CA PRO A 269 7.40 18.32 1.68
C PRO A 269 6.36 18.89 2.65
N ILE A 270 6.69 18.93 3.96
CA ILE A 270 5.78 19.47 4.98
C ILE A 270 5.59 20.98 4.80
N ILE A 271 6.67 21.74 4.60
CA ILE A 271 6.62 23.19 4.39
C ILE A 271 5.75 23.51 3.17
N LEU A 272 6.00 22.83 2.04
CA LEU A 272 5.22 23.03 0.82
C LEU A 272 3.75 22.62 0.99
N MET A 273 3.48 21.53 1.71
CA MET A 273 2.11 21.08 2.01
C MET A 273 1.35 22.10 2.85
N LEU A 274 2.01 22.79 3.79
CA LEU A 274 1.38 23.74 4.71
C LEU A 274 1.28 25.17 4.15
N LEU A 275 2.08 25.52 3.15
CA LEU A 275 2.09 26.85 2.53
C LEU A 275 0.71 27.35 2.01
N PRO A 276 -0.15 26.51 1.38
CA PRO A 276 -1.47 26.95 0.93
C PRO A 276 -2.38 27.51 2.03
N PHE A 277 -2.18 27.12 3.30
CA PHE A 277 -3.03 27.53 4.42
C PHE A 277 -2.73 28.92 4.96
N ILE A 278 -1.48 29.36 4.83
CA ILE A 278 -1.02 30.70 5.20
C ILE A 278 -1.09 31.69 4.03
N HIS A 279 -1.21 31.19 2.80
CA HIS A 279 -1.30 32.04 1.61
C HIS A 279 -2.72 32.58 1.37
N ARG A 280 -2.84 33.83 0.93
CA ARG A 280 -4.12 34.51 0.64
C ARG A 280 -5.03 33.80 -0.36
N SER A 281 -4.48 32.94 -1.22
CA SER A 281 -5.25 32.19 -2.23
C SER A 281 -5.89 30.91 -1.69
N ARG A 282 -5.87 30.69 -0.37
CA ARG A 282 -6.45 29.50 0.27
C ARG A 282 -7.88 29.25 -0.21
N ASN A 283 -8.24 27.99 -0.40
CA ASN A 283 -9.59 27.60 -0.82
C ASN A 283 -10.07 26.33 -0.10
N ARG A 284 -11.34 25.96 -0.33
CA ARG A 284 -11.96 24.79 0.30
C ARG A 284 -11.27 23.45 -0.01
N TYR A 285 -10.60 23.34 -1.16
CA TYR A 285 -9.89 22.12 -1.53
C TYR A 285 -8.62 21.93 -0.71
N ASP A 286 -7.98 23.02 -0.24
CA ASP A 286 -6.85 22.94 0.68
C ASP A 286 -7.25 22.19 1.96
N LEU A 287 -8.35 22.65 2.58
CA LEU A 287 -8.93 22.01 3.75
C LEU A 287 -9.37 20.56 3.48
N PHE A 288 -9.95 20.30 2.31
CA PHE A 288 -10.35 18.95 1.93
C PHE A 288 -9.15 17.99 1.83
N PHE A 289 -8.11 18.34 1.08
CA PHE A 289 -6.97 17.45 0.87
C PHE A 289 -6.17 17.20 2.15
N ILE A 290 -6.01 18.20 3.03
CA ILE A 290 -5.34 17.98 4.32
C ILE A 290 -6.20 17.11 5.24
N SER A 291 -7.53 17.23 5.17
CA SER A 291 -8.43 16.39 5.96
C SER A 291 -8.28 14.92 5.64
N LEU A 292 -7.97 14.54 4.39
CA LEU A 292 -7.69 13.14 4.02
C LEU A 292 -6.50 12.58 4.80
N PHE A 293 -5.42 13.36 4.93
CA PHE A 293 -4.25 12.97 5.71
C PHE A 293 -4.57 12.93 7.20
N LEU A 294 -5.19 13.98 7.75
CA LEU A 294 -5.51 14.07 9.17
C LEU A 294 -6.50 12.99 9.62
N MET A 295 -7.52 12.69 8.83
CA MET A 295 -8.50 11.65 9.13
C MET A 295 -7.86 10.26 9.06
N THR A 296 -7.00 10.01 8.08
CA THR A 296 -6.23 8.77 7.98
C THR A 296 -5.30 8.62 9.19
N LEU A 297 -4.59 9.69 9.57
CA LEU A 297 -3.73 9.75 10.76
C LEU A 297 -4.51 9.47 12.04
N PHE A 298 -5.67 10.09 12.19
CA PHE A 298 -6.55 9.92 13.34
C PHE A 298 -7.02 8.47 13.44
N ILE A 299 -7.59 7.88 12.38
CA ILE A 299 -8.10 6.50 12.45
C ILE A 299 -6.97 5.49 12.71
N TYR A 300 -5.82 5.64 12.05
CA TYR A 300 -4.68 4.75 12.29
C TYR A 300 -4.00 4.97 13.66
N SER A 301 -4.29 6.06 14.37
CA SER A 301 -3.86 6.23 15.77
C SER A 301 -4.53 5.23 16.72
N PHE A 302 -5.64 4.62 16.29
CA PHE A 302 -6.32 3.53 17.00
C PHE A 302 -5.92 2.15 16.50
N PHE A 303 -4.99 2.04 15.55
CA PHE A 303 -4.59 0.76 14.98
C PHE A 303 -3.12 0.48 15.26
N TYR A 304 -2.85 -0.65 15.91
CA TYR A 304 -1.48 -1.08 16.19
C TYR A 304 -0.88 -1.78 14.98
N PHE A 305 0.34 -1.40 14.62
CA PHE A 305 1.13 -2.10 13.61
C PHE A 305 2.60 -1.76 13.85
N GLU A 306 3.40 -2.70 14.31
CA GLU A 306 4.79 -2.44 14.68
C GLU A 306 5.66 -2.45 13.42
N GLY A 307 5.59 -3.50 12.61
CA GLY A 307 6.51 -3.76 11.50
C GLY A 307 6.42 -2.86 10.25
N SER A 308 5.54 -1.86 10.20
CA SER A 308 5.41 -0.99 9.02
C SER A 308 5.93 0.42 9.19
N THR A 309 6.39 0.85 10.35
CA THR A 309 7.02 2.19 10.47
C THR A 309 8.54 2.15 10.47
N TRP A 310 9.11 0.94 10.47
CA TRP A 310 10.54 0.67 10.49
C TRP A 310 10.93 0.05 9.16
N GLY A 311 11.91 0.63 8.45
CA GLY A 311 12.42 0.00 7.24
C GLY A 311 12.86 0.98 6.17
N ILE A 312 13.09 0.45 4.97
CA ILE A 312 13.49 1.20 3.78
C ILE A 312 12.22 1.57 3.00
N THR A 313 12.18 2.81 2.47
CA THR A 313 11.14 3.19 1.49
C THR A 313 11.00 2.09 0.45
N PRO A 314 9.82 1.78 -0.10
CA PRO A 314 8.54 2.49 0.02
C PRO A 314 7.58 1.91 1.08
N VAL A 315 7.90 0.76 1.69
CA VAL A 315 6.90 -0.10 2.35
C VAL A 315 6.44 0.45 3.71
N ASN A 316 7.18 1.42 4.24
CA ASN A 316 6.94 1.92 5.61
C ASN A 316 5.77 2.93 5.71
N ALA A 317 5.33 3.48 4.59
CA ALA A 317 4.19 4.41 4.55
C ALA A 317 2.93 3.73 4.03
N ARG A 318 2.89 2.38 3.98
CA ARG A 318 1.82 1.62 3.32
C ARG A 318 0.40 1.96 3.80
N TYR A 319 0.23 2.31 5.08
CA TYR A 319 -1.08 2.71 5.63
C TYR A 319 -1.50 4.13 5.26
N TYR A 320 -0.55 4.94 4.78
CA TYR A 320 -0.77 6.32 4.35
C TYR A 320 -0.59 6.47 2.84
N ALA A 321 -0.50 5.36 2.11
CA ALA A 321 -0.23 5.29 0.70
C ALA A 321 -1.27 6.07 -0.13
N GLU A 322 -2.55 5.97 0.22
CA GLU A 322 -3.67 6.62 -0.46
C GLU A 322 -3.70 8.13 -0.22
N CYS A 323 -3.63 8.57 1.05
CA CYS A 323 -3.66 9.99 1.39
C CYS A 323 -2.37 10.72 0.97
N THR A 324 -1.24 10.02 0.87
CA THR A 324 -0.01 10.58 0.30
C THR A 324 -0.23 11.01 -1.15
N LEU A 325 -0.76 10.12 -1.99
CA LEU A 325 -1.00 10.40 -3.41
C LEU A 325 -2.16 11.37 -3.64
N LEU A 326 -3.29 11.15 -2.95
CA LEU A 326 -4.55 11.85 -3.24
C LEU A 326 -4.79 13.08 -2.37
N GLY A 327 -3.96 13.32 -1.34
CA GLY A 327 -4.08 14.48 -0.43
C GLY A 327 -2.80 15.30 -0.34
N ILE A 328 -1.70 14.67 0.08
CA ILE A 328 -0.42 15.37 0.33
C ILE A 328 0.20 15.90 -0.97
N ILE A 329 0.32 15.06 -2.01
CA ILE A 329 0.92 15.47 -3.29
C ILE A 329 0.18 16.65 -3.94
N PRO A 330 -1.17 16.69 -4.00
CA PRO A 330 -1.92 17.88 -4.43
C PRO A 330 -1.55 19.17 -3.67
N LEU A 331 -1.43 19.09 -2.35
CA LEU A 331 -1.07 20.25 -1.51
C LEU A 331 0.36 20.70 -1.73
N ILE A 332 1.31 19.77 -1.86
CA ILE A 332 2.70 20.07 -2.19
C ILE A 332 2.79 20.75 -3.55
N ALA A 333 2.12 20.21 -4.58
CA ALA A 333 2.10 20.81 -5.91
C ALA A 333 1.56 22.24 -5.86
N ARG A 334 0.49 22.47 -5.09
CA ARG A 334 -0.06 23.82 -4.88
C ARG A 334 0.91 24.74 -4.15
N GLY A 335 1.58 24.25 -3.11
CA GLY A 335 2.65 24.97 -2.41
C GLY A 335 3.76 25.39 -3.37
N MET A 336 4.24 24.46 -4.20
CA MET A 336 5.26 24.74 -5.21
C MET A 336 4.81 25.82 -6.22
N ILE A 337 3.56 25.80 -6.67
CA ILE A 337 3.02 26.85 -7.56
C ILE A 337 2.97 28.21 -6.86
N ILE A 338 2.60 28.26 -5.58
CA ILE A 338 2.60 29.49 -4.78
C ILE A 338 4.03 30.01 -4.65
N THR A 339 4.98 29.16 -4.28
CA THR A 339 6.41 29.52 -4.18
C THR A 339 6.96 30.02 -5.50
N TYR A 340 6.69 29.31 -6.60
CA TYR A 340 7.14 29.69 -7.94
C TYR A 340 6.61 31.07 -8.35
N ARG A 341 5.32 31.35 -8.14
CA ARG A 341 4.73 32.66 -8.44
C ARG A 341 5.33 33.78 -7.58
N GLY A 342 5.58 33.50 -6.30
CA GLY A 342 6.27 34.42 -5.39
C GLY A 342 7.68 34.75 -5.87
N LEU A 343 8.48 33.72 -6.17
CA LEU A 343 9.84 33.87 -6.70
C LEU A 343 9.87 34.61 -8.03
N ARG A 344 8.94 34.30 -8.95
CA ARG A 344 8.83 34.99 -10.24
C ARG A 344 8.52 36.48 -10.06
N SER A 345 7.63 36.83 -9.13
CA SER A 345 7.28 38.22 -8.83
C SER A 345 8.44 38.99 -8.18
N LEU A 346 9.21 38.33 -7.30
CA LEU A 346 10.41 38.92 -6.71
C LEU A 346 11.49 39.12 -7.78
N GLY A 347 11.76 38.09 -8.58
CA GLY A 347 12.72 38.14 -9.66
C GLY A 347 12.41 39.24 -10.68
N SER A 348 11.14 39.44 -11.07
CA SER A 348 10.77 40.54 -11.97
C SER A 348 11.08 41.94 -11.41
N ARG A 349 11.19 42.07 -10.08
CA ARG A 349 11.57 43.33 -9.40
C ARG A 349 13.09 43.44 -9.17
N SER A 350 13.86 42.39 -9.44
CA SER A 350 15.30 42.34 -9.20
C SER A 350 16.12 42.63 -10.46
N SER A 351 17.35 43.13 -10.25
CA SER A 351 18.31 43.37 -11.34
C SER A 351 18.64 42.08 -12.10
N LYS A 352 19.04 42.21 -13.38
CA LYS A 352 19.44 41.09 -14.25
C LYS A 352 20.49 40.15 -13.61
N PRO A 353 21.57 40.64 -12.96
CA PRO A 353 22.55 39.75 -12.33
C PRO A 353 21.96 38.95 -11.16
N VAL A 354 21.14 39.58 -10.31
CA VAL A 354 20.48 38.88 -9.19
C VAL A 354 19.53 37.79 -9.69
N ARG A 355 18.79 38.05 -10.78
CA ARG A 355 17.94 37.04 -11.42
C ARG A 355 18.75 35.86 -11.97
N MET A 356 19.88 36.12 -12.62
CA MET A 356 20.74 35.05 -13.15
C MET A 356 21.32 34.21 -12.02
N ILE A 357 21.87 34.83 -10.97
CA ILE A 357 22.42 34.11 -9.82
C ILE A 357 21.32 33.28 -9.13
N GLY A 358 20.15 33.86 -8.89
CA GLY A 358 19.01 33.13 -8.32
C GLY A 358 18.54 31.97 -9.18
N GLY A 359 18.49 32.15 -10.51
CA GLY A 359 18.16 31.08 -11.46
C GLY A 359 19.16 29.93 -11.45
N VAL A 360 20.47 30.24 -11.43
CA VAL A 360 21.55 29.24 -11.33
C VAL A 360 21.47 28.48 -10.01
N LEU A 361 21.23 29.17 -8.90
CA LEU A 361 21.07 28.53 -7.58
C LEU A 361 19.86 27.59 -7.54
N ILE A 362 18.72 28.00 -8.11
CA ILE A 362 17.52 27.14 -8.21
C ILE A 362 17.81 25.92 -9.08
N LEU A 363 18.45 26.10 -10.24
CA LEU A 363 18.82 25.00 -11.11
C LEU A 363 19.77 24.02 -10.42
N PHE A 364 20.80 24.54 -9.74
CA PHE A 364 21.73 23.73 -8.95
C PHE A 364 20.99 22.93 -7.86
N LEU A 365 20.09 23.55 -7.11
CA LEU A 365 19.28 22.88 -6.09
C LEU A 365 18.40 21.78 -6.69
N LEU A 366 17.76 22.03 -7.83
CA LEU A 366 16.96 21.02 -8.54
C LEU A 366 17.83 19.85 -9.01
N CYS A 367 18.98 20.13 -9.64
CA CYS A 367 19.93 19.09 -10.05
C CYS A 367 20.45 18.28 -8.86
N ALA A 368 20.78 18.93 -7.74
CA ALA A 368 21.22 18.26 -6.51
C ALA A 368 20.11 17.37 -5.93
N LEU A 369 18.86 17.84 -5.91
CA LEU A 369 17.70 17.05 -5.48
C LEU A 369 17.47 15.85 -6.41
N THR A 370 17.56 16.03 -7.73
CA THR A 370 17.43 14.93 -8.69
C THR A 370 18.53 13.91 -8.52
N ALA A 371 19.80 14.34 -8.42
CA ALA A 371 20.93 13.45 -8.17
C ALA A 371 20.77 12.68 -6.85
N ASN A 372 20.34 13.35 -5.79
CA ASN A 372 20.06 12.72 -4.49
C ASN A 372 18.93 11.67 -4.60
N THR A 373 17.85 11.99 -5.30
CA THR A 373 16.72 11.06 -5.54
C THR A 373 17.19 9.81 -6.31
N VAL A 374 17.93 9.99 -7.41
CA VAL A 374 18.45 8.87 -8.22
C VAL A 374 19.44 8.03 -7.43
N TYR A 375 20.40 8.67 -6.76
CA TYR A 375 21.38 8.00 -5.91
C TYR A 375 20.69 7.18 -4.81
N SER A 376 19.72 7.76 -4.13
CA SER A 376 19.00 7.09 -3.06
C SER A 376 18.13 5.95 -3.56
N TYR A 377 17.53 6.07 -4.76
CA TYR A 377 16.85 4.97 -5.42
C TYR A 377 17.81 3.82 -5.74
N ILE A 378 19.00 4.09 -6.29
CA ILE A 378 19.99 3.07 -6.63
C ILE A 378 20.44 2.33 -5.35
N LEU A 379 20.74 3.07 -4.28
CA LEU A 379 21.08 2.48 -2.98
C LEU A 379 19.94 1.63 -2.44
N PHE A 380 18.70 2.11 -2.55
CA PHE A 380 17.51 1.36 -2.16
C PHE A 380 17.33 0.08 -2.98
N ALA A 381 17.46 0.14 -4.30
CA ALA A 381 17.17 -0.97 -5.21
C ALA A 381 18.26 -2.05 -5.16
N ARG A 382 19.49 -1.71 -4.76
CA ARG A 382 20.64 -2.63 -4.79
C ARG A 382 20.42 -3.92 -3.98
N PRO A 383 19.92 -3.91 -2.73
CA PRO A 383 19.57 -5.14 -2.00
C PRO A 383 18.47 -5.97 -2.67
N PHE A 384 17.58 -5.34 -3.46
CA PHE A 384 16.51 -6.02 -4.19
C PHE A 384 16.97 -6.67 -5.48
N ARG A 385 18.16 -6.32 -5.98
CA ARG A 385 18.81 -7.09 -7.04
C ARG A 385 19.22 -8.44 -6.46
N ASN A 386 18.61 -9.49 -6.99
CA ASN A 386 18.86 -10.88 -6.59
C ASN A 386 18.44 -11.22 -5.16
N TRP A 387 17.41 -10.53 -4.63
CA TRP A 387 16.94 -10.65 -3.25
C TRP A 387 16.68 -12.09 -2.77
N SER A 388 16.27 -12.99 -3.67
CA SER A 388 15.98 -14.36 -3.28
C SER A 388 16.43 -15.36 -4.33
N ASP A 389 17.37 -16.19 -3.91
CA ASP A 389 17.81 -17.38 -4.63
C ASP A 389 16.65 -18.36 -4.90
N VAL A 390 15.60 -18.37 -4.08
CA VAL A 390 14.39 -19.18 -4.33
C VAL A 390 13.56 -18.60 -5.46
N TYR A 391 13.40 -17.29 -5.58
CA TYR A 391 12.59 -16.70 -6.65
C TYR A 391 13.31 -16.64 -8.00
N GLN A 392 14.63 -16.40 -7.97
CA GLN A 392 15.36 -16.13 -9.21
C GLN A 392 16.13 -17.33 -9.75
N LYS A 393 16.76 -18.12 -8.88
CA LYS A 393 17.61 -19.23 -9.31
C LYS A 393 16.85 -20.54 -9.41
N LEU A 394 15.99 -20.84 -8.43
CA LEU A 394 15.32 -22.14 -8.37
C LEU A 394 14.43 -22.44 -9.60
N PRO A 395 13.57 -21.54 -10.10
CA PRO A 395 12.80 -21.82 -11.32
C PRO A 395 13.69 -22.10 -12.54
N LYS A 396 14.81 -21.36 -12.65
CA LYS A 396 15.80 -21.57 -13.70
C LYS A 396 16.47 -22.94 -13.57
N LEU A 397 16.88 -23.34 -12.36
CA LEU A 397 17.48 -24.65 -12.09
C LEU A 397 16.52 -25.81 -12.36
N VAL A 398 15.23 -25.65 -12.07
CA VAL A 398 14.20 -26.66 -12.38
C VAL A 398 14.04 -26.83 -13.88
N LYS A 399 14.03 -25.71 -14.62
CA LYS A 399 13.98 -25.70 -16.08
C LYS A 399 15.24 -26.30 -16.72
N GLU A 400 16.43 -25.88 -16.27
CA GLU A 400 17.72 -26.37 -16.78
C GLU A 400 17.94 -27.87 -16.51
N LYS A 401 17.34 -28.41 -15.43
CA LYS A 401 17.42 -29.85 -15.09
C LYS A 401 16.25 -30.66 -15.64
N GLU A 402 15.35 -30.07 -16.42
CA GLU A 402 14.17 -30.72 -17.03
C GLU A 402 13.38 -31.54 -16.00
N ILE A 403 13.14 -30.94 -14.83
CA ILE A 403 12.43 -31.61 -13.75
C ILE A 403 10.92 -31.50 -14.01
N HIS A 404 10.26 -32.65 -13.97
CA HIS A 404 8.82 -32.82 -14.16
C HIS A 404 8.21 -33.71 -13.08
N ASN A 405 6.91 -33.52 -12.83
CA ASN A 405 6.07 -34.20 -11.86
C ASN A 405 6.74 -34.33 -10.49
N ALA A 406 7.11 -33.18 -9.90
CA ALA A 406 7.98 -33.13 -8.73
C ALA A 406 7.42 -32.25 -7.62
N VAL A 407 7.79 -32.60 -6.38
CA VAL A 407 7.71 -31.72 -5.22
C VAL A 407 9.11 -31.28 -4.81
N ILE A 408 9.28 -29.97 -4.65
CA ILE A 408 10.54 -29.35 -4.24
C ILE A 408 10.35 -28.74 -2.86
N PHE A 409 10.99 -29.37 -1.88
CA PHE A 409 10.97 -28.92 -0.50
C PHE A 409 11.97 -27.79 -0.26
N ILE A 410 11.53 -26.76 0.45
CA ILE A 410 12.32 -25.56 0.73
C ILE A 410 12.37 -25.34 2.24
N PRO A 411 13.42 -25.82 2.92
CA PRO A 411 13.61 -25.61 4.35
C PRO A 411 14.08 -24.18 4.63
N ARG A 412 13.79 -23.69 5.84
CA ARG A 412 14.39 -22.48 6.43
C ARG A 412 14.26 -21.19 5.59
N SER A 413 13.28 -21.12 4.70
CA SER A 413 13.03 -19.94 3.86
C SER A 413 11.74 -19.23 4.24
N ARG A 414 11.80 -17.89 4.32
CA ARG A 414 10.60 -17.04 4.41
C ARG A 414 9.91 -16.87 3.04
N SER A 415 10.64 -17.07 1.93
CA SER A 415 10.16 -16.84 0.56
C SER A 415 9.12 -17.87 0.14
N ALA A 416 7.97 -17.43 -0.39
CA ALA A 416 6.94 -18.29 -0.97
C ALA A 416 7.31 -18.66 -2.41
N PRO A 417 7.73 -19.90 -2.70
CA PRO A 417 8.10 -20.25 -4.06
C PRO A 417 6.92 -20.07 -5.04
N LEU A 418 7.24 -19.72 -6.29
CA LEU A 418 6.30 -19.72 -7.40
C LEU A 418 6.41 -21.07 -8.11
N GLY A 419 5.33 -21.83 -8.15
CA GLY A 419 5.19 -22.98 -9.04
C GLY A 419 3.80 -23.01 -9.64
N ASP A 420 3.50 -24.11 -10.31
CA ASP A 420 2.19 -24.27 -10.95
C ASP A 420 1.12 -24.24 -9.87
N TYR A 421 1.31 -24.93 -8.75
CA TYR A 421 0.47 -24.75 -7.57
C TYR A 421 0.85 -23.44 -6.83
N PRO A 422 -0.12 -22.57 -6.47
CA PRO A 422 -1.57 -22.80 -6.41
C PRO A 422 -2.37 -22.34 -7.64
N PHE A 423 -1.72 -21.91 -8.72
CA PHE A 423 -2.41 -21.45 -9.94
C PHE A 423 -3.08 -22.60 -10.69
N GLU A 424 -2.45 -23.78 -10.68
CA GLU A 424 -3.00 -25.06 -11.08
C GLU A 424 -3.41 -25.86 -9.85
N THR A 425 -4.41 -26.72 -10.02
CA THR A 425 -4.79 -27.65 -8.95
C THR A 425 -3.63 -28.57 -8.62
N LEU A 426 -3.55 -29.04 -7.37
CA LEU A 426 -2.43 -29.88 -6.94
C LEU A 426 -2.28 -31.15 -7.78
N GLN A 427 -3.37 -31.65 -8.38
CA GLN A 427 -3.37 -32.80 -9.29
C GLN A 427 -2.76 -32.46 -10.66
N LYS A 428 -2.96 -31.24 -11.17
CA LYS A 428 -2.50 -30.78 -12.49
C LYS A 428 -1.10 -30.17 -12.47
N ALA A 429 -0.70 -29.58 -11.35
CA ALA A 429 0.59 -28.92 -11.20
C ALA A 429 1.73 -29.88 -11.54
N ASP A 430 2.62 -29.50 -12.47
CA ASP A 430 3.80 -30.30 -12.80
C ASP A 430 4.82 -30.17 -11.67
N ILE A 431 5.02 -28.94 -11.18
CA ILE A 431 5.94 -28.63 -10.08
C ILE A 431 5.20 -28.03 -8.89
N VAL A 432 5.41 -28.65 -7.72
CA VAL A 432 4.90 -28.17 -6.44
C VAL A 432 6.07 -27.76 -5.56
N TYR A 433 6.14 -26.49 -5.20
CA TYR A 433 7.15 -26.04 -4.24
C TYR A 433 6.54 -25.96 -2.85
N PHE A 434 7.12 -26.70 -1.91
CA PHE A 434 6.56 -26.87 -0.57
C PHE A 434 7.51 -26.34 0.50
N LYS A 435 7.03 -25.43 1.35
CA LYS A 435 7.81 -24.89 2.48
C LYS A 435 7.88 -25.89 3.63
N LEU A 436 9.09 -26.10 4.15
CA LEU A 436 9.30 -26.87 5.37
C LEU A 436 9.56 -25.97 6.58
N GLY A 437 9.06 -26.40 7.73
CA GLY A 437 9.29 -25.77 9.04
C GLY A 437 10.66 -26.13 9.66
N PRO A 438 10.89 -25.79 10.94
CA PRO A 438 9.91 -25.18 11.86
C PRO A 438 9.84 -23.65 11.70
N SER A 439 8.63 -23.10 11.71
CA SER A 439 8.41 -21.67 11.91
C SER A 439 7.13 -21.44 12.70
N LYS A 440 7.30 -21.20 14.01
CA LYS A 440 6.21 -20.91 14.96
C LYS A 440 5.33 -19.74 14.46
N VAL A 441 5.99 -18.70 13.94
CA VAL A 441 5.33 -17.50 13.38
C VAL A 441 4.34 -17.83 12.27
N TRP A 442 4.57 -18.87 11.47
CA TRP A 442 3.74 -19.23 10.31
C TRP A 442 2.92 -20.52 10.52
N ARG A 443 2.84 -21.04 11.75
CA ARG A 443 2.27 -22.37 12.06
C ARG A 443 2.85 -23.49 11.19
N LEU A 444 4.10 -23.34 10.74
CA LEU A 444 4.83 -24.39 10.04
C LEU A 444 5.44 -25.31 11.09
N THR A 445 4.70 -26.33 11.48
CA THR A 445 5.13 -27.35 12.46
C THR A 445 5.89 -28.50 11.81
N ASN A 446 5.69 -28.71 10.50
CA ASN A 446 6.16 -29.90 9.81
C ASN A 446 7.57 -29.68 9.27
N SER A 447 8.55 -30.18 10.01
CA SER A 447 9.98 -30.14 9.65
C SER A 447 10.41 -31.41 8.91
N ASP A 448 9.67 -32.51 9.08
CA ASP A 448 9.96 -33.77 8.38
C ASP A 448 9.30 -33.79 7.00
N TRP A 449 10.13 -33.67 5.97
CA TRP A 449 9.69 -33.75 4.59
C TRP A 449 9.14 -35.13 4.22
N ARG A 450 9.60 -36.20 4.89
CA ARG A 450 9.17 -37.57 4.57
C ARG A 450 7.68 -37.72 4.86
N GLU A 451 7.25 -37.38 6.07
CA GLU A 451 5.84 -37.45 6.46
C GLU A 451 4.92 -36.67 5.50
N ILE A 452 5.31 -35.43 5.16
CA ILE A 452 4.58 -34.59 4.22
C ILE A 452 4.51 -35.24 2.85
N TYR A 453 5.63 -35.77 2.35
CA TYR A 453 5.69 -36.47 1.08
C TYR A 453 4.73 -37.67 1.06
N ARG A 454 4.76 -38.53 2.10
CA ARG A 454 3.87 -39.71 2.19
C ARG A 454 2.40 -39.30 2.15
N ARG A 455 2.05 -38.21 2.82
CA ARG A 455 0.67 -37.76 2.99
C ARG A 455 0.09 -37.04 1.78
N TYR A 456 0.89 -36.25 1.06
CA TYR A 456 0.36 -35.32 0.06
C TYR A 456 0.96 -35.47 -1.35
N PHE A 457 2.15 -36.04 -1.49
CA PHE A 457 2.92 -35.99 -2.75
C PHE A 457 3.38 -37.36 -3.25
N LYS A 458 2.74 -38.43 -2.78
CA LYS A 458 3.03 -39.80 -3.21
C LYS A 458 2.93 -39.90 -4.74
N GLY A 459 3.98 -40.43 -5.36
CA GLY A 459 4.07 -40.60 -6.82
C GLY A 459 4.80 -39.47 -7.55
N ARG A 460 5.15 -38.37 -6.86
CA ARG A 460 5.97 -37.29 -7.41
C ARG A 460 7.46 -37.52 -7.15
N LYS A 461 8.34 -37.03 -8.04
CA LYS A 461 9.78 -36.96 -7.71
C LYS A 461 9.99 -35.98 -6.55
N ALA A 462 10.80 -36.33 -5.56
CA ALA A 462 11.06 -35.45 -4.42
C ALA A 462 12.45 -34.82 -4.52
N TYR A 463 12.53 -33.51 -4.29
CA TYR A 463 13.78 -32.75 -4.22
C TYR A 463 13.79 -31.84 -2.99
N ILE A 464 14.97 -31.44 -2.56
CA ILE A 464 15.18 -30.38 -1.57
C ILE A 464 16.07 -29.29 -2.15
N TYR A 465 15.69 -28.04 -1.94
CA TYR A 465 16.46 -26.86 -2.33
C TYR A 465 17.07 -26.19 -1.11
N GLU A 466 18.39 -26.31 -0.96
CA GLU A 466 19.12 -25.75 0.18
C GLU A 466 20.50 -25.24 -0.27
N GLY A 467 20.89 -24.05 0.21
CA GLY A 467 22.18 -23.43 -0.13
C GLY A 467 22.37 -23.19 -1.63
N GLY A 468 21.31 -22.85 -2.36
CA GLY A 468 21.36 -22.60 -3.81
C GLY A 468 21.47 -23.86 -4.68
N LYS A 469 21.40 -25.06 -4.08
CA LYS A 469 21.54 -26.33 -4.80
C LYS A 469 20.26 -27.15 -4.68
N LEU A 470 19.88 -27.79 -5.79
CA LEU A 470 18.76 -28.72 -5.86
C LEU A 470 19.27 -30.17 -5.77
N LYS A 471 18.87 -30.88 -4.71
CA LYS A 471 19.26 -32.28 -4.44
C LYS A 471 18.04 -33.19 -4.54
N ARG A 472 18.15 -34.30 -5.25
CA ARG A 472 17.09 -35.32 -5.32
C ARG A 472 17.04 -36.10 -4.02
N LEU A 473 15.84 -36.34 -3.51
CA LEU A 473 15.61 -37.15 -2.33
C LEU A 473 15.26 -38.58 -2.75
N LEU A 474 15.94 -39.56 -2.14
CA LEU A 474 15.63 -40.98 -2.35
C LEU A 474 14.48 -41.39 -1.43
N ILE A 475 13.39 -41.87 -2.03
CA ILE A 475 12.21 -42.35 -1.33
C ILE A 475 12.36 -43.87 -1.15
N ARG A 476 12.49 -44.36 0.09
CA ARG A 476 12.61 -45.81 0.37
C ARG A 476 11.23 -46.47 0.32
N LYS A 477 11.14 -47.76 -0.06
CA LYS A 477 9.85 -48.51 -0.14
C LYS A 477 8.99 -48.46 1.13
N ARG A 478 9.59 -48.39 2.33
CA ARG A 478 8.87 -48.21 3.62
C ARG A 478 8.18 -46.86 3.78
N ASP A 479 8.59 -45.84 3.02
CA ASP A 479 7.91 -44.54 2.99
C ASP A 479 6.68 -44.54 2.06
N GLY A 480 6.40 -45.63 1.34
CA GLY A 480 5.30 -45.73 0.37
C GLY A 480 4.11 -46.62 0.79
N CYS A 481 4.21 -47.36 1.90
CA CYS A 481 3.20 -48.31 2.35
C CYS A 481 3.02 -48.23 3.87
N GLN A 482 1.87 -47.70 4.30
CA GLN A 482 1.12 -48.28 5.41
C GLN A 482 -0.19 -48.80 4.82
N LYS A 483 -0.52 -50.04 5.18
CA LYS A 483 -1.76 -50.73 4.81
C LYS A 483 -2.99 -49.94 5.23
#